data_AF-A0A949HT37-F1
#
_entry.id   AF-A0A949HT37-F1
#
_cell.length_a   1.000
_cell.length_b   1.000
_cell.length_c   1.000
_cell.angle_alpha   90.00
_cell.angle_beta   90.00
_cell.angle_gamma   90.00
#
_symmetry.space_group_name_H-M   'P 1'
#
loop_
_entity.id
_entity.type
_entity.pdbx_description
1 polymer ?
#
loop_
_entity_poly.entity_id
_entity_poly.type
_entity_poly.pdbx_seq_one_letter_code
_entity_poly.pdbx_strand_id
1 'polypeptide(L)'
;MKTRILFVAGVMVVLAIITAQVLISRHSSIRKFEPPRTELTKPTVPTAAAIIKVPAPEKTPLEAITSSRQDAPAASATSTKVPTGTPLQTETANAEKPIMYNGYPVEDPVARVALYSVGAGDPEANAYWENAIFDPTLPAAERKDLIEDLNETGMADPRHPGPSDLPLILSRIQLI
;
A
#
# COMPACT_ATOMS: atom_id res chain seq x y z
N MET A 1 51.88 25.11 25.16
CA MET A 1 51.05 24.51 24.09
C MET A 1 50.15 23.37 24.58
N LYS A 2 50.65 22.42 25.40
CA LYS A 2 49.88 21.27 25.91
C LYS A 2 48.61 21.64 26.70
N THR A 3 48.63 22.71 27.49
CA THR A 3 47.47 23.17 28.27
C THR A 3 46.33 23.73 27.40
N ARG A 4 46.64 24.32 26.24
CA ARG A 4 45.62 24.82 25.30
C ARG A 4 44.89 23.67 24.58
N ILE A 5 45.60 22.58 24.29
CA ILE A 5 45.04 21.39 23.65
C ILE A 5 44.07 20.67 24.60
N LEU A 6 44.43 20.55 25.88
CA LEU A 6 43.54 19.97 26.90
C LEU A 6 42.26 20.80 27.12
N PHE A 7 42.37 22.13 27.03
CA PHE A 7 41.21 23.01 27.17
C PHE A 7 40.23 22.89 25.98
N VAL A 8 40.75 22.81 24.75
CA VAL A 8 39.93 22.65 23.54
C VAL A 8 39.24 21.28 23.52
N ALA A 9 39.93 20.22 23.90
CA ALA A 9 39.34 18.89 24.01
C ALA A 9 38.22 18.85 25.06
N GLY A 10 38.43 19.49 26.22
CA GLY A 10 37.40 19.60 27.25
C GLY A 10 36.14 20.35 26.78
N VAL A 11 36.32 21.48 26.09
CA VAL A 11 35.19 22.28 25.57
C VAL A 11 34.38 21.50 24.52
N MET A 12 35.04 20.75 23.64
CA MET A 12 34.35 19.92 22.64
C MET A 12 33.51 18.81 23.26
N VAL A 13 34.00 18.16 24.31
CA VAL A 13 33.23 17.12 25.02
C VAL A 13 32.00 17.72 25.70
N VAL A 14 32.13 18.88 26.33
CA VAL A 14 30.99 19.56 26.96
C VAL A 14 29.95 19.99 25.91
N LEU A 15 30.38 20.50 24.76
CA LEU A 15 29.49 20.83 23.65
C LEU A 15 28.74 19.61 23.12
N ALA A 16 29.43 18.48 22.93
CA ALA A 16 28.80 17.23 22.48
C ALA A 16 27.72 16.75 23.46
N ILE A 17 27.99 16.81 24.77
CA ILE A 17 27.02 16.44 25.82
C ILE A 17 25.79 17.36 25.79
N ILE A 18 25.99 18.67 25.65
CA ILE A 18 24.88 19.64 25.56
C ILE A 18 24.02 19.36 24.31
N THR A 19 24.64 19.10 23.15
CA THR A 19 23.89 18.79 21.93
C THR A 19 23.08 17.49 22.04
N ALA A 20 23.63 16.46 22.68
CA ALA A 20 22.92 15.21 22.92
C ALA A 20 21.72 15.39 23.85
N GLN A 21 21.87 16.17 24.94
CA GLN A 21 20.78 16.50 25.86
C GLN A 21 19.63 17.25 25.17
N VAL A 22 19.94 18.23 24.32
CA VAL A 22 18.91 18.99 23.58
C VAL A 22 18.14 18.10 22.60
N LEU A 23 18.80 17.15 21.92
CA LEU A 23 18.12 16.18 21.05
C LEU A 23 17.15 15.27 21.83
N ILE A 24 17.59 14.76 22.99
CA ILE A 24 16.78 13.87 23.83
C ILE A 24 15.57 14.62 24.43
N SER A 25 15.75 15.87 24.88
CA SER A 25 14.64 16.69 25.39
C SER A 25 13.60 17.03 24.32
N ARG A 26 14.02 17.27 23.07
CA ARG A 26 13.07 17.51 21.96
C ARG A 26 12.25 16.27 21.60
N HIS A 27 12.85 15.08 21.70
CA HIS A 27 12.15 13.83 21.41
C HIS A 27 11.16 13.42 22.53
N SER A 28 11.35 13.90 23.76
CA SER A 28 10.52 13.52 24.91
C SER A 28 9.30 14.42 25.16
N SER A 29 9.12 15.49 24.38
CA SER A 29 7.91 16.33 24.41
C SER A 29 6.70 15.71 23.69
N ILE A 30 6.80 14.50 23.15
CA ILE A 30 5.62 13.71 22.71
C ILE A 30 5.12 12.88 23.92
N ARG A 31 4.47 13.57 24.85
CA ARG A 31 3.69 13.04 25.98
C ARG A 31 2.40 13.87 25.99
N LYS A 32 1.18 13.38 26.09
CA LYS A 32 0.56 12.07 26.29
C LYS A 32 -0.80 12.20 25.60
N PHE A 33 -1.15 11.32 24.66
CA PHE A 33 -2.54 11.24 24.21
C PHE A 33 -3.25 10.31 25.19
N GLU A 34 -4.01 10.91 26.11
CA GLU A 34 -4.95 10.20 26.96
C GLU A 34 -6.19 9.90 26.11
N PRO A 35 -6.52 8.62 25.82
CA PRO A 35 -7.72 8.33 25.07
C PRO A 35 -8.93 8.74 25.91
N PRO A 36 -9.95 9.37 25.31
CA PRO A 36 -11.18 9.67 26.02
C PRO A 36 -11.78 8.36 26.52
N ARG A 37 -11.93 8.26 27.84
CA ARG A 37 -12.63 7.19 28.52
C ARG A 37 -14.08 7.26 28.08
N THR A 38 -14.48 6.40 27.15
CA THR A 38 -15.88 6.19 26.79
C THR A 38 -16.59 5.63 28.02
N GLU A 39 -17.28 6.49 28.76
CA GLU A 39 -18.26 6.04 29.73
C GLU A 39 -19.35 5.27 28.98
N LEU A 40 -19.51 4.00 29.39
CA LEU A 40 -20.55 3.10 28.92
C LEU A 40 -21.90 3.61 29.43
N THR A 41 -22.53 4.53 28.69
CA THR A 41 -23.92 4.90 28.93
C THR A 41 -24.81 3.75 28.50
N LYS A 42 -25.43 3.14 29.52
CA LYS A 42 -26.50 2.15 29.44
C LYS A 42 -27.55 2.56 28.40
N PRO A 43 -27.95 1.70 27.44
CA PRO A 43 -28.94 2.06 26.45
C PRO A 43 -30.31 2.26 27.11
N THR A 44 -30.76 3.51 27.14
CA THR A 44 -32.15 3.87 27.40
C THR A 44 -32.96 3.53 26.15
N VAL A 45 -33.87 2.56 26.27
CA VAL A 45 -34.85 2.22 25.23
C VAL A 45 -35.83 3.39 25.08
N PRO A 46 -35.93 4.05 23.92
CA PRO A 46 -37.07 4.90 23.62
C PRO A 46 -38.19 4.03 23.07
N THR A 47 -39.18 3.81 23.92
CA THR A 47 -40.53 3.38 23.56
C THR A 47 -41.26 4.52 22.83
N ALA A 48 -42.06 4.13 21.83
CA ALA A 48 -43.19 4.82 21.21
C ALA A 48 -42.96 5.67 19.93
N ALA A 49 -43.32 5.01 18.81
CA ALA A 49 -44.36 5.44 17.87
C ALA A 49 -44.15 6.70 17.02
N ALA A 50 -43.74 6.47 15.76
CA ALA A 50 -44.26 7.20 14.62
C ALA A 50 -44.39 6.25 13.42
N ILE A 51 -45.63 5.90 13.10
CA ILE A 51 -46.02 5.11 11.93
C ILE A 51 -45.78 5.98 10.70
N ILE A 52 -44.72 5.72 9.94
CA ILE A 52 -44.58 6.24 8.57
C ILE A 52 -45.27 5.24 7.64
N LYS A 53 -46.42 5.68 7.14
CA LYS A 53 -47.21 5.01 6.11
C LYS A 53 -46.39 4.95 4.82
N VAL A 54 -45.86 3.77 4.48
CA VAL A 54 -45.21 3.50 3.20
C VAL A 54 -46.29 3.39 2.12
N PRO A 55 -46.34 4.28 1.10
CA PRO A 55 -47.15 4.04 -0.09
C PRO A 55 -46.50 2.93 -0.95
N ALA A 56 -47.35 2.05 -1.46
CA ALA A 56 -46.99 0.92 -2.31
C ALA A 56 -46.28 1.35 -3.60
N PRO A 57 -45.35 0.55 -4.14
CA PRO A 57 -44.73 0.83 -5.43
C PRO A 57 -45.75 0.63 -6.56
N GLU A 58 -46.10 1.74 -7.22
CA GLU A 58 -46.78 1.73 -8.51
C GLU A 58 -45.88 1.07 -9.57
N LYS A 59 -46.49 0.18 -10.34
CA LYS A 59 -45.89 -0.48 -11.50
C LYS A 59 -45.85 0.52 -12.66
N THR A 60 -44.69 1.11 -12.94
CA THR A 60 -44.51 1.92 -14.15
C THR A 60 -43.79 1.10 -15.23
N PRO A 61 -44.37 0.96 -16.44
CA PRO A 61 -43.84 0.15 -17.53
C PRO A 61 -42.50 0.62 -18.12
N LEU A 62 -41.77 -0.38 -18.62
CA LEU A 62 -40.57 -0.32 -19.45
C LEU A 62 -40.75 0.64 -20.64
N GLU A 63 -40.08 1.79 -20.64
CA GLU A 63 -39.86 2.58 -21.86
C GLU A 63 -38.45 2.34 -22.40
N ALA A 64 -38.42 1.95 -23.67
CA ALA A 64 -37.24 1.68 -24.45
C ALA A 64 -36.42 2.95 -24.68
N ILE A 65 -35.19 2.97 -24.18
CA ILE A 65 -34.20 3.97 -24.61
C ILE A 65 -33.53 3.47 -25.88
N THR A 66 -34.01 4.05 -26.98
CA THR A 66 -33.49 3.96 -28.33
C THR A 66 -32.04 4.42 -28.41
N SER A 67 -31.27 3.61 -29.13
CA SER A 67 -29.90 3.81 -29.58
C SER A 67 -29.67 5.21 -30.17
N SER A 68 -28.75 5.99 -29.57
CA SER A 68 -28.15 7.17 -30.21
C SER A 68 -26.69 6.88 -30.50
N ARG A 69 -26.47 6.34 -31.71
CA ARG A 69 -25.17 6.18 -32.36
C ARG A 69 -24.73 7.58 -32.80
N GLN A 70 -23.85 8.21 -32.04
CA GLN A 70 -23.25 9.48 -32.43
C GLN A 70 -21.94 9.19 -33.17
N ASP A 71 -21.92 9.59 -34.45
CA ASP A 71 -20.83 9.42 -35.38
C ASP A 71 -19.53 10.08 -34.92
N ALA A 72 -18.45 9.37 -35.20
CA ALA A 72 -17.06 9.78 -34.99
C ALA A 72 -16.64 10.90 -35.95
N PRO A 73 -15.75 11.81 -35.51
CA PRO A 73 -14.79 12.45 -36.40
C PRO A 73 -13.47 11.68 -36.35
N ALA A 74 -12.97 11.36 -37.54
CA ALA A 74 -11.67 10.78 -37.79
C ALA A 74 -10.51 11.72 -37.45
N ALA A 75 -9.37 11.09 -37.18
CA ALA A 75 -7.99 11.58 -37.29
C ALA A 75 -7.45 12.51 -36.18
N SER A 76 -6.59 11.94 -35.33
CA SER A 76 -5.15 12.25 -35.33
C SER A 76 -4.38 11.21 -34.54
N ALA A 77 -3.75 10.27 -35.24
CA ALA A 77 -2.75 9.37 -34.69
C ALA A 77 -1.43 10.15 -34.57
N THR A 78 -1.15 10.69 -33.40
CA THR A 78 0.21 11.14 -33.06
C THR A 78 0.96 9.93 -32.53
N SER A 79 1.78 9.34 -33.40
CA SER A 79 2.76 8.31 -33.07
C SER A 79 3.82 8.90 -32.13
N THR A 80 3.57 8.81 -30.83
CA THR A 80 4.63 9.02 -29.83
C THR A 80 5.42 7.73 -29.75
N LYS A 81 6.59 7.78 -30.39
CA LYS A 81 7.66 6.78 -30.37
C LYS A 81 8.02 6.48 -28.91
N VAL A 82 7.46 5.40 -28.37
CA VAL A 82 7.90 4.80 -27.10
C VAL A 82 9.38 4.44 -27.27
N PRO A 83 10.29 4.96 -26.44
CA PRO A 83 11.64 4.44 -26.41
C PRO A 83 11.53 3.01 -25.87
N THR A 84 11.95 2.08 -26.71
CA THR A 84 12.23 0.68 -26.40
C THR A 84 13.05 0.61 -25.11
N GLY A 85 12.35 0.52 -23.97
CA GLY A 85 12.87 -0.09 -22.77
C GLY A 85 13.11 -1.54 -23.14
N THR A 86 14.37 -1.94 -23.01
CA THR A 86 14.86 -3.31 -23.11
C THR A 86 13.77 -4.26 -22.62
N PRO A 87 13.22 -5.17 -23.45
CA PRO A 87 12.45 -6.27 -22.90
C PRO A 87 13.39 -6.94 -21.91
N LEU A 88 13.00 -6.97 -20.62
CA LEU A 88 13.67 -7.83 -19.64
C LEU A 88 13.73 -9.18 -20.31
N GLN A 89 14.94 -9.54 -20.77
CA GLN A 89 15.14 -10.77 -21.49
C GLN A 89 14.73 -11.85 -20.51
N THR A 90 13.69 -12.57 -20.90
CA THR A 90 13.27 -13.82 -20.29
C THR A 90 14.52 -14.67 -20.19
N GLU A 91 15.16 -14.64 -19.02
CA GLU A 91 16.37 -15.40 -18.77
C GLU A 91 15.98 -16.86 -18.92
N THR A 92 16.60 -17.47 -19.93
CA THR A 92 16.38 -18.81 -20.43
C THR A 92 16.05 -19.79 -19.30
N ALA A 93 14.88 -20.42 -19.39
CA ALA A 93 14.44 -21.52 -18.57
C ALA A 93 15.45 -22.68 -18.64
N ASN A 94 16.47 -22.64 -17.79
CA ASN A 94 17.08 -23.85 -17.30
C ASN A 94 15.97 -24.57 -16.54
N ALA A 95 15.65 -25.82 -16.90
CA ALA A 95 14.63 -26.62 -16.24
C ALA A 95 15.10 -27.01 -14.82
N GLU A 96 15.28 -25.99 -13.99
CA GLU A 96 15.38 -26.10 -12.56
C GLU A 96 14.04 -26.60 -12.04
N LYS A 97 14.11 -27.38 -10.95
CA LYS A 97 12.91 -27.92 -10.32
C LYS A 97 11.94 -26.76 -10.04
N PRO A 98 10.64 -26.91 -10.33
CA PRO A 98 9.68 -25.86 -10.09
C PRO A 98 9.75 -25.42 -8.63
N ILE A 99 9.82 -24.10 -8.42
CA ILE A 99 9.75 -23.50 -7.09
C ILE A 99 8.37 -23.81 -6.54
N MET A 100 8.28 -24.43 -5.38
CA MET A 100 7.01 -24.75 -4.74
C MET A 100 6.68 -23.67 -3.71
N TYR A 101 5.45 -23.13 -3.76
CA TYR A 101 4.91 -22.22 -2.76
C TYR A 101 3.55 -22.74 -2.32
N ASN A 102 3.31 -22.82 -1.00
CA ASN A 102 2.05 -23.34 -0.44
C ASN A 102 1.55 -24.66 -1.06
N GLY A 103 2.47 -25.52 -1.53
CA GLY A 103 2.17 -26.83 -2.10
C GLY A 103 1.86 -26.86 -3.60
N TYR A 104 1.97 -25.75 -4.33
CA TYR A 104 1.84 -25.70 -5.79
C TYR A 104 3.10 -25.11 -6.45
N PRO A 105 3.38 -25.44 -7.73
CA PRO A 105 4.50 -24.84 -8.46
C PRO A 105 4.18 -23.37 -8.78
N VAL A 106 5.12 -22.48 -8.48
CA VAL A 106 5.05 -21.05 -8.81
C VAL A 106 5.26 -20.88 -10.31
N GLU A 107 4.29 -20.26 -10.97
CA GLU A 107 4.35 -19.97 -12.41
C GLU A 107 5.02 -18.63 -12.70
N ASP A 108 4.84 -17.63 -11.83
CA ASP A 108 5.48 -16.33 -11.93
C ASP A 108 6.36 -16.02 -10.70
N PRO A 109 7.62 -16.50 -10.67
CA PRO A 109 8.53 -16.18 -9.58
C PRO A 109 8.90 -14.70 -9.54
N VAL A 110 8.78 -13.96 -10.65
CA VAL A 110 9.12 -12.53 -10.71
C VAL A 110 8.06 -11.72 -9.97
N ALA A 111 6.78 -12.10 -10.04
CA ALA A 111 5.72 -11.47 -9.25
C ALA A 111 6.01 -11.51 -7.74
N ARG A 112 6.59 -12.61 -7.26
CA ARG A 112 7.00 -12.76 -5.85
C ARG A 112 8.19 -11.89 -5.47
N VAL A 113 9.13 -11.71 -6.40
CA VAL A 113 10.26 -10.80 -6.18
C VAL A 113 9.78 -9.35 -6.17
N ALA A 114 8.85 -9.00 -7.06
CA ALA A 114 8.28 -7.65 -7.14
C ALA A 114 7.63 -7.20 -5.82
N LEU A 115 6.97 -8.11 -5.08
CA LEU A 115 6.31 -7.82 -3.79
C LEU A 115 7.17 -7.03 -2.80
N TYR A 116 8.49 -7.24 -2.78
CA TYR A 116 9.42 -6.53 -1.89
C TYR A 116 9.49 -5.02 -2.16
N SER A 117 9.18 -4.61 -3.39
CA SER A 117 9.24 -3.23 -3.85
C SER A 117 7.86 -2.60 -4.07
N VAL A 118 6.78 -3.39 -4.05
CA VAL A 118 5.42 -2.87 -4.24
C VAL A 118 5.06 -1.88 -3.14
N GLY A 119 4.74 -0.65 -3.54
CA GLY A 119 4.45 0.48 -2.65
C GLY A 119 5.67 1.15 -2.03
N ALA A 120 6.89 0.69 -2.31
CA ALA A 120 8.14 1.28 -1.84
C ALA A 120 8.70 2.39 -2.76
N GLY A 121 7.90 2.81 -3.76
CA GLY A 121 8.28 3.82 -4.74
C GLY A 121 8.86 3.26 -6.05
N ASP A 122 8.74 1.95 -6.28
CA ASP A 122 9.13 1.30 -7.53
C ASP A 122 7.92 1.15 -8.47
N PRO A 123 7.83 1.96 -9.54
CA PRO A 123 6.69 1.91 -10.46
C PRO A 123 6.67 0.63 -11.31
N GLU A 124 7.82 0.01 -11.59
CA GLU A 124 7.90 -1.21 -12.38
C GLU A 124 7.39 -2.39 -11.57
N ALA A 125 7.79 -2.48 -10.29
CA ALA A 125 7.27 -3.49 -9.37
C ALA A 125 5.75 -3.37 -9.18
N ASN A 126 5.23 -2.15 -9.00
CA ASN A 126 3.80 -1.90 -8.88
C ASN A 126 3.04 -2.39 -10.12
N ALA A 127 3.49 -1.99 -11.31
CA ALA A 127 2.84 -2.36 -12.56
C ALA A 127 2.93 -3.88 -12.82
N TYR A 128 4.08 -4.50 -12.52
CA TYR A 128 4.24 -5.94 -12.69
C TYR A 128 3.30 -6.71 -11.76
N TRP A 129 3.28 -6.37 -10.47
CA TRP A 129 2.41 -7.01 -9.50
C TRP A 129 0.92 -6.82 -9.84
N GLU A 130 0.51 -5.61 -10.23
CA GLU A 130 -0.86 -5.31 -10.65
C GLU A 130 -1.27 -6.19 -11.85
N ASN A 131 -0.41 -6.31 -12.86
CA ASN A 131 -0.68 -7.19 -13.99
C ASN A 131 -0.79 -8.66 -13.56
N ALA A 132 0.10 -9.14 -12.69
CA ALA A 132 0.09 -10.52 -12.21
C ALA A 132 -1.19 -10.87 -11.43
N ILE A 133 -1.67 -10.01 -10.53
CA ILE A 133 -2.89 -10.29 -9.75
C ILE A 133 -4.18 -10.28 -10.59
N PHE A 134 -4.14 -9.73 -11.80
CA PHE A 134 -5.25 -9.75 -12.75
C PHE A 134 -5.04 -10.71 -13.93
N ASP A 135 -3.91 -11.40 -14.01
CA ASP A 135 -3.60 -12.29 -15.12
C ASP A 135 -4.44 -13.58 -15.05
N PRO A 136 -5.42 -13.81 -15.95
CA PRO A 136 -6.24 -15.01 -15.91
C PRO A 136 -5.46 -16.29 -16.24
N THR A 137 -4.24 -16.18 -16.78
CA THR A 137 -3.38 -17.31 -17.10
C THR A 137 -2.69 -17.88 -15.86
N LEU A 138 -2.51 -17.07 -14.80
CA LEU A 138 -1.96 -17.54 -13.54
C LEU A 138 -2.97 -18.37 -12.73
N PRO A 139 -2.51 -19.31 -11.89
CA PRO A 139 -3.39 -20.04 -10.98
C PRO A 139 -4.12 -19.09 -10.03
N ALA A 140 -5.41 -19.34 -9.78
CA ALA A 140 -6.19 -18.53 -8.84
C ALA A 140 -5.59 -18.53 -7.42
N ALA A 141 -4.97 -19.65 -7.02
CA ALA A 141 -4.25 -19.75 -5.75
C ALA A 141 -3.02 -18.83 -5.73
N GLU A 142 -2.27 -18.76 -6.83
CA GLU A 142 -1.09 -17.89 -6.91
C GLU A 142 -1.47 -16.41 -6.85
N ARG A 143 -2.49 -15.99 -7.60
CA ARG A 143 -2.97 -14.59 -7.52
C ARG A 143 -3.49 -14.23 -6.14
N LYS A 144 -4.21 -15.15 -5.50
CA LYS A 144 -4.67 -14.97 -4.12
C LYS A 144 -3.48 -14.78 -3.17
N ASP A 145 -2.49 -15.66 -3.26
CA ASP A 145 -1.29 -15.59 -2.41
C ASP A 145 -0.52 -14.29 -2.66
N LEU A 146 -0.39 -13.81 -3.90
CA LEU A 146 0.22 -12.51 -4.20
C LEU A 146 -0.51 -11.33 -3.53
N ILE A 147 -1.84 -11.40 -3.40
CA ILE A 147 -2.65 -10.39 -2.69
C ILE A 147 -2.47 -10.52 -1.18
N GLU A 148 -2.45 -11.74 -0.64
CA GLU A 148 -2.22 -11.98 0.78
C GLU A 148 -0.80 -11.55 1.19
N ASP A 149 0.23 -11.99 0.45
CA ASP A 149 1.64 -11.70 0.72
C ASP A 149 1.97 -10.19 0.60
N LEU A 150 1.19 -9.41 -0.16
CA LEU A 150 1.35 -7.95 -0.25
C LEU A 150 1.18 -7.29 1.12
N ASN A 151 0.34 -7.83 2.00
CA ASN A 151 0.16 -7.29 3.35
C ASN A 151 1.26 -7.72 4.33
N GLU A 152 2.06 -8.73 3.99
CA GLU A 152 3.10 -9.29 4.87
C GLU A 152 4.50 -8.81 4.48
N THR A 153 4.72 -8.52 3.20
CA THR A 153 6.06 -8.26 2.67
C THR A 153 6.52 -6.83 2.97
N GLY A 154 7.80 -6.63 3.32
CA GLY A 154 8.41 -5.30 3.38
C GLY A 154 8.12 -4.46 4.63
N MET A 155 7.35 -5.01 5.59
CA MET A 155 7.20 -4.42 6.94
C MET A 155 8.09 -5.15 7.94
N ALA A 156 8.58 -4.42 8.96
CA ALA A 156 9.44 -5.00 10.00
C ALA A 156 8.67 -5.92 10.96
N ASP A 157 7.43 -5.56 11.31
CA ASP A 157 6.48 -6.40 12.03
C ASP A 157 5.10 -6.31 11.34
N PRO A 158 4.80 -7.19 10.37
CA PRO A 158 3.54 -7.15 9.64
C PRO A 158 2.29 -7.35 10.51
N ARG A 159 2.42 -7.96 11.69
CA ARG A 159 1.30 -8.17 12.62
C ARG A 159 1.04 -6.96 13.51
N HIS A 160 2.02 -6.08 13.65
CA HIS A 160 1.91 -4.84 14.44
C HIS A 160 2.60 -3.68 13.70
N PRO A 161 2.04 -3.24 12.55
CA PRO A 161 2.63 -2.16 11.78
C PRO A 161 2.77 -0.89 12.62
N GLY A 162 3.96 -0.29 12.55
CA GLY A 162 4.29 0.94 13.26
C GLY A 162 3.99 2.19 12.42
N PRO A 163 4.11 3.39 13.01
CA PRO A 163 3.96 4.64 12.26
C PRO A 163 4.93 4.79 11.08
N SER A 164 6.09 4.13 11.12
CA SER A 164 7.06 4.10 10.02
C SER A 164 6.58 3.33 8.80
N ASP A 165 5.65 2.38 8.98
CA ASP A 165 5.11 1.55 7.90
C ASP A 165 3.90 2.22 7.21
N LEU A 166 3.35 3.29 7.81
CA LEU A 166 2.19 4.02 7.26
C LEU A 166 2.37 4.46 5.80
N PRO A 167 3.51 5.03 5.37
CA PRO A 167 3.69 5.41 3.97
C PRO A 167 3.56 4.21 3.02
N LEU A 168 4.12 3.05 3.38
CA LEU A 168 4.06 1.83 2.59
C LEU A 168 2.61 1.30 2.51
N ILE A 169 1.92 1.26 3.65
CA ILE A 169 0.52 0.81 3.73
C ILE A 169 -0.39 1.69 2.87
N LEU A 170 -0.26 3.02 2.98
CA LEU A 170 -1.06 3.95 2.18
C LEU A 170 -0.78 3.81 0.69
N SER A 171 0.49 3.61 0.30
CA SER A 171 0.83 3.37 -1.10
C SER A 171 0.19 2.08 -1.63
N ARG A 172 0.12 1.02 -0.81
CA ARG A 172 -0.45 -0.26 -1.21
C ARG A 172 -1.98 -0.24 -1.29
N ILE A 173 -2.65 0.51 -0.42
CA ILE A 173 -4.11 0.72 -0.49
C ILE A 173 -4.52 1.39 -1.80
N GLN A 174 -3.66 2.21 -2.42
CA GLN A 174 -3.96 2.86 -3.70
C GLN A 174 -3.88 1.90 -4.91
N LEU A 175 -3.27 0.73 -4.75
CA LEU A 175 -3.08 -0.27 -5.81
C LEU A 175 -4.20 -1.32 -5.87
N ILE A 176 -5.10 -1.34 -4.89
CA ILE A 176 -6.19 -2.32 -4.72
C ILE A 176 -7.56 -1.63 -4.70
#